data_AF-A0A2E6PUV2-F1
#
_entry.id   AF-A0A2E6PUV2-F1
#
_cell.length_a   1.000
_cell.length_b   1.000
_cell.length_c   1.000
_cell.angle_alpha   90.00
_cell.angle_beta   90.00
_cell.angle_gamma   90.00
#
_symmetry.space_group_name_H-M   'P 1'
#
loop_
_entity.id
_entity.type
_entity.pdbx_description
1 polymer ?
#
loop_
_entity_poly.entity_id
_entity_poly.type
_entity_poly.pdbx_seq_one_letter_code
_entity_poly.pdbx_strand_id
1 'polypeptide(L)' 'MEIVERIKQLMHDNEMNAAAFADTIGVQRSSISHILSERNKPSLDFILKIL' A
#
# COMPACT_ATOMS: atom_id res chain seq x y z
N MET A 1 -3.90 10.51 -10.33
CA MET A 1 -4.27 9.31 -9.56
C MET A 1 -3.59 9.41 -8.21
N GLU A 2 -4.36 9.45 -7.12
CA GLU A 2 -3.80 9.39 -5.76
C GLU A 2 -3.11 8.04 -5.53
N ILE A 3 -2.01 8.02 -4.79
CA ILE A 3 -1.21 6.82 -4.50
C ILE A 3 -2.05 5.68 -3.91
N VAL A 4 -3.04 6.04 -3.08
CA VAL A 4 -3.98 5.10 -2.46
C VAL A 4 -4.79 4.34 -3.51
N GLU A 5 -5.24 5.02 -4.57
CA GLU A 5 -6.00 4.38 -5.64
C GLU A 5 -5.12 3.43 -6.47
N ARG A 6 -3.84 3.76 -6.65
CA ARG A 6 -2.89 2.83 -7.29
C ARG A 6 -2.64 1.59 -6.44
N ILE A 7 -2.50 1.74 -5.13
CA ILE A 7 -2.34 0.61 -4.20
C ILE A 7 -3.57 -0.29 -4.24
N LYS A 8 -4.79 0.30 -4.18
CA LYS A 8 -6.04 -0.46 -4.30
C LYS A 8 -6.15 -1.20 -5.63
N GLN A 9 -5.77 -0.57 -6.74
CA GLN A 9 -5.77 -1.20 -8.05
C GLN A 9 -4.81 -2.40 -8.08
N LEU A 10 -3.57 -2.23 -7.61
CA LEU A 10 -2.59 -3.33 -7.55
C LEU A 10 -3.06 -4.47 -6.65
N MET A 11 -3.65 -4.15 -5.49
CA MET A 11 -4.23 -5.14 -4.60
C MET A 11 -5.37 -5.92 -5.28
N HIS A 12 -6.24 -5.22 -6.01
CA HIS A 12 -7.34 -5.82 -6.74
C HIS A 12 -6.85 -6.72 -7.89
N ASP A 13 -5.92 -6.22 -8.71
CA ASP A 13 -5.38 -6.93 -9.86
C ASP A 13 -4.62 -8.22 -9.47
N ASN A 14 -4.08 -8.26 -8.25
CA ASN A 14 -3.35 -9.41 -7.71
C ASN A 14 -4.17 -10.24 -6.70
N GLU A 15 -5.46 -9.95 -6.53
CA GLU A 15 -6.35 -10.62 -5.55
C GLU A 15 -5.80 -10.62 -4.11
N MET A 16 -5.07 -9.58 -3.74
CA MET A 16 -4.41 -9.45 -2.44
C MET A 16 -5.25 -8.62 -1.46
N ASN A 17 -5.37 -9.11 -0.23
CA ASN A 17 -5.80 -8.27 0.89
C ASN A 17 -4.63 -7.39 1.40
N ALA A 18 -4.94 -6.39 2.23
CA ALA A 18 -3.95 -5.43 2.73
C ALA A 18 -2.77 -6.08 3.47
N ALA A 19 -3.02 -7.17 4.20
CA ALA A 19 -1.98 -7.90 4.91
C ALA A 19 -1.05 -8.63 3.94
N ALA A 20 -1.61 -9.36 2.98
CA ALA A 20 -0.85 -10.06 1.95
C ALA A 20 -0.03 -9.10 1.09
N PHE A 21 -0.60 -7.95 0.73
CA PHE A 21 0.11 -6.90 0.01
C PHE A 21 1.30 -6.34 0.81
N ALA A 22 1.10 -6.04 2.10
CA ALA A 22 2.17 -5.56 2.99
C ALA A 22 3.33 -6.56 3.09
N ASP A 23 3.00 -7.84 3.28
CA ASP A 23 3.98 -8.91 3.38
C ASP A 23 4.75 -9.06 2.05
N THR A 24 4.06 -8.92 0.92
CA THR A 24 4.64 -9.02 -0.44
C THR A 24 5.65 -7.91 -0.71
N ILE A 25 5.37 -6.67 -0.31
CA ILE A 25 6.28 -5.53 -0.54
C ILE A 25 7.26 -5.28 0.63
N GLY A 26 7.28 -6.16 1.63
CA GLY A 26 8.22 -6.07 2.76
C GLY A 26 8.03 -4.82 3.62
N VAL A 27 6.77 -4.45 3.89
CA VAL A 27 6.40 -3.36 4.81
C VAL A 27 5.52 -3.88 5.95
N GLN A 28 5.37 -3.10 7.02
CA GLN A 28 4.46 -3.48 8.09
C GLN A 28 3.00 -3.37 7.62
N ARG A 29 2.17 -4.34 8.04
CA ARG A 29 0.72 -4.35 7.78
C ARG A 29 0.02 -3.10 8.32
N SER A 30 0.47 -2.57 9.46
CA SER A 30 0.02 -1.30 10.03
C SER A 30 0.27 -0.12 9.09
N SER A 31 1.41 -0.10 8.39
CA SER A 31 1.73 0.93 7.40
C SER A 31 0.74 0.93 6.24
N ILE A 32 0.40 -0.24 5.69
CA ILE A 32 -0.64 -0.35 4.67
C ILE A 32 -2.01 0.07 5.22
N SER A 33 -2.37 -0.39 6.41
CA SER A 33 -3.64 0.00 7.05
C SER A 33 -3.75 1.52 7.18
N HIS A 34 -2.72 2.21 7.66
CA HIS A 34 -2.72 3.67 7.82
C HIS A 34 -2.82 4.39 6.47
N ILE A 35 -2.15 3.91 5.42
CA ILE A 35 -2.19 4.52 4.09
C ILE A 35 -3.55 4.34 3.42
N LEU A 36 -4.22 3.22 3.69
CA LEU A 36 -5.57 2.97 3.19
C LEU A 36 -6.65 3.71 4.00
N SER A 37 -6.43 3.95 5.29
CA SER A 37 -7.41 4.58 6.20
C SER A 37 -7.24 6.09 6.37
N GLU A 38 -6.01 6.61 6.27
CA GLU A 38 -5.70 8.03 6.40
C GLU A 38 -5.36 8.63 5.04
N ARG A 39 -5.74 9.89 4.82
CA ARG A 39 -5.25 10.70 3.68
C ARG A 39 -3.81 11.18 3.92
N ASN A 40 -3.02 10.47 4.71
CA ASN A 40 -1.68 10.88 5.07
C ASN A 40 -0.73 10.59 3.89
N LYS A 41 0.16 11.54 3.57
CA LYS A 41 1.15 11.33 2.51
C LYS A 41 2.10 10.20 2.93
N PRO A 42 2.20 9.10 2.17
CA PRO A 42 3.20 8.08 2.45
C PRO A 42 4.61 8.69 2.38
N SER A 43 5.53 8.13 3.17
CA SER A 43 6.93 8.53 3.12
C SER A 43 7.55 8.15 1.77
N LEU A 44 8.65 8.82 1.39
CA LEU A 44 9.39 8.51 0.17
C LEU A 44 9.89 7.04 0.16
N ASP A 45 10.38 6.55 1.29
CA ASP A 45 10.81 5.16 1.46
C ASP A 45 9.70 4.16 1.14
N PHE A 46 8.46 4.47 1.55
CA PHE A 46 7.31 3.64 1.26
C PHE A 46 6.97 3.62 -0.24
N ILE A 47 7.03 4.77 -0.91
CA ILE A 47 6.80 4.83 -2.37
C ILE A 47 7.86 4.01 -3.12
N LEU A 48 9.13 4.09 -2.70
CA LEU A 48 10.23 3.35 -3.32
C LEU A 48 10.08 1.82 -3.20
N LYS A 49 9.33 1.33 -2.21
CA LYS A 49 9.02 -0.10 -2.07
C LYS A 49 7.84 -0.59 -2.90
N ILE A 50 7.04 0.32 -3.46
CA ILE A 50 5.91 0.00 -4.34
C ILE A 50 6.30 -0.02 -5.82
N LEU A 51 7.31 0.78 -6.21
CA LEU A 51 7.85 0.82 -7.58
C LEU A 51 8.68 -0.43 -7.89
#